data_AF-A0A554MAP5-F1
#
_entry.id   AF-A0A554MAP5-F1
#
_cell.length_a   1.000
_cell.length_b   1.000
_cell.length_c   1.000
_cell.angle_alpha   90.00
_cell.angle_beta   90.00
_cell.angle_gamma   90.00
#
_symmetry.space_group_name_H-M   'P 1'
#
loop_
_entity.id
_entity.type
_entity.pdbx_description
1 polymer ?
#
loop_
_entity_poly.entity_id
_entity_poly.type
_entity_poly.pdbx_seq_one_letter_code
_entity_poly.pdbx_strand_id
1 'polypeptide(L)'
;MVSKSRKIVLIFIVLLMFVFFAFSYAQENGKDENEKPKELDYGNNLIIDSDLDGLTDLGEEQIFGTDKLNPDTDGDGIFDGVEVVNHSNPLNAISPMATEIITNNAKVVDREVPWAWYVVRASGFVSFALLWWVMFTGLAIRTPILKKIIEPEYSMSMHRWVSVQAIFFAMIHGAGLMFDKFMQFGFAEVFVPFVSDFKPELVALGIFGFYLMIILILTSYFRNHLSFGVWRFVHYFNIVLYAITVVHALLLGTDMQNEIVRNIFLAVNGVLAVLIVVNIAARIFHRAKKTGDTVEN
;
A
#
# COMPACT_ATOMS: atom_id res chain seq x y z
N MET A 1 20.17 -30.49 13.85
CA MET A 1 19.24 -30.15 12.73
C MET A 1 17.78 -30.03 13.15
N VAL A 2 17.26 -30.92 14.00
CA VAL A 2 15.84 -30.95 14.43
C VAL A 2 15.35 -29.64 15.10
N SER A 3 16.17 -28.96 15.91
CA SER A 3 15.73 -27.75 16.63
C SER A 3 15.52 -26.53 15.70
N LYS A 4 16.26 -26.42 14.60
CA LYS A 4 16.16 -25.29 13.65
C LYS A 4 14.88 -25.39 12.82
N SER A 5 14.52 -26.61 12.39
CA SER A 5 13.25 -26.88 11.70
C SER A 5 12.03 -26.63 12.60
N ARG A 6 12.12 -26.96 13.91
CA ARG A 6 11.05 -26.66 14.88
C ARG A 6 10.80 -25.16 15.05
N LYS A 7 11.86 -24.34 15.09
CA LYS A 7 11.73 -22.87 15.17
C LYS A 7 11.05 -22.28 13.93
N ILE A 8 11.32 -22.81 12.74
CA ILE A 8 10.71 -22.35 11.49
C ILE A 8 9.22 -22.71 11.44
N VAL A 9 8.88 -23.95 11.81
CA VAL A 9 7.47 -24.38 11.90
C VAL A 9 6.71 -23.51 12.91
N LEU A 10 7.34 -23.17 14.04
CA LEU A 10 6.76 -22.27 15.03
C LEU A 10 6.49 -20.87 14.45
N ILE A 11 7.42 -20.28 13.69
CA ILE A 11 7.21 -18.97 13.04
C ILE A 11 6.00 -19.01 12.10
N PHE A 12 5.87 -20.06 11.29
CA PHE A 12 4.72 -20.21 10.39
C PHE A 12 3.40 -20.40 11.13
N ILE A 13 3.39 -21.18 12.21
CA ILE A 13 2.22 -21.36 13.06
C ILE A 13 1.83 -20.03 13.72
N VAL A 14 2.80 -19.29 14.27
CA VAL A 14 2.54 -17.98 14.89
C VAL A 14 1.98 -16.99 13.88
N LEU A 15 2.52 -16.94 12.65
CA LEU A 15 2.01 -16.07 11.60
C LEU A 15 0.57 -16.44 11.21
N LEU A 16 0.28 -17.74 11.06
CA LEU A 16 -1.06 -18.21 10.71
C LEU A 16 -2.06 -17.99 11.84
N MET A 17 -1.63 -18.17 13.10
CA MET A 17 -2.41 -17.81 14.29
C MET A 17 -2.68 -16.31 14.37
N PHE A 18 -1.69 -15.48 14.01
CA PHE A 18 -1.87 -14.03 13.97
C PHE A 18 -2.91 -13.63 12.92
N VAL A 19 -2.83 -14.19 11.69
CA VAL A 19 -3.84 -13.96 10.64
C VAL A 19 -5.23 -14.42 11.08
N PHE A 20 -5.32 -15.60 11.70
CA PHE A 20 -6.58 -16.13 12.20
C PHE A 20 -7.15 -15.25 13.31
N PHE A 21 -6.32 -14.86 14.29
CA PHE A 21 -6.71 -13.97 15.37
C PHE A 21 -7.18 -12.61 14.84
N ALA A 22 -6.47 -12.03 13.87
CA ALA A 22 -6.87 -10.78 13.21
C ALA A 22 -8.26 -10.91 12.58
N PHE A 23 -8.53 -12.02 11.88
CA PHE A 23 -9.85 -12.28 11.30
C PHE A 23 -10.94 -12.47 12.37
N SER A 24 -10.65 -13.23 13.43
CA SER A 24 -11.58 -13.43 14.55
C SER A 24 -11.90 -12.12 15.28
N TYR A 25 -10.88 -11.30 15.54
CA TYR A 25 -11.03 -9.99 16.16
C TYR A 25 -11.92 -9.06 15.33
N ALA A 26 -11.73 -9.05 14.00
CA ALA A 26 -12.55 -8.27 13.09
C ALA A 26 -14.02 -8.71 13.09
N GLN A 27 -14.28 -10.03 13.16
CA GLN A 27 -15.63 -10.57 13.22
C GLN A 27 -16.33 -10.27 14.56
N GLU A 28 -15.59 -10.32 15.67
CA GLU A 28 -16.13 -10.06 17.01
C GLU A 28 -16.41 -8.57 17.26
N ASN A 29 -15.59 -7.68 16.68
CA ASN A 29 -15.72 -6.23 16.82
C ASN A 29 -16.33 -5.56 15.57
N GLY A 30 -17.16 -6.29 14.82
CA GLY A 30 -17.93 -5.71 13.72
C GLY A 30 -18.78 -4.54 14.23
N LYS A 31 -18.58 -3.34 13.65
CA LYS A 31 -19.21 -2.10 14.11
C LYS A 31 -20.73 -2.11 13.84
N ASP A 32 -21.48 -1.50 14.76
CA ASP A 32 -22.93 -1.31 14.66
C ASP A 32 -23.24 -0.39 13.46
N GLU A 33 -24.10 -0.83 12.54
CA GLU A 33 -24.37 -0.18 11.24
C GLU A 33 -25.01 1.23 11.37
N ASN A 34 -25.25 1.70 12.59
CA ASN A 34 -26.02 2.90 12.90
C ASN A 34 -25.17 4.14 13.25
N GLU A 35 -23.85 4.02 13.37
CA GLU A 35 -22.95 5.14 13.66
C GLU A 35 -22.03 5.38 12.47
N LYS A 36 -22.54 6.09 11.44
CA LYS A 36 -21.72 6.51 10.30
C LYS A 36 -20.90 7.74 10.72
N PRO A 37 -19.56 7.68 10.73
CA PRO A 37 -18.75 8.89 10.71
C PRO A 37 -19.16 9.73 9.50
N LYS A 38 -18.97 11.05 9.53
CA LYS A 38 -19.12 11.89 8.32
C LYS A 38 -18.19 11.33 7.24
N GLU A 39 -18.77 10.54 6.35
CA GLU A 39 -18.09 9.92 5.22
C GLU A 39 -17.86 11.03 4.19
N LEU A 40 -16.60 11.39 3.96
CA LEU A 40 -16.22 12.27 2.86
C LEU A 40 -16.50 11.53 1.55
N ASP A 41 -17.57 11.93 0.87
CA ASP A 41 -17.87 11.45 -0.48
C ASP A 41 -17.07 12.27 -1.49
N TYR A 42 -15.85 11.79 -1.76
CA TYR A 42 -15.01 12.34 -2.82
C TYR A 42 -15.57 12.10 -4.24
N GLY A 43 -16.61 11.28 -4.40
CA GLY A 43 -17.19 10.94 -5.70
C GLY A 43 -16.14 10.54 -6.73
N ASN A 44 -16.21 11.14 -7.92
CA ASN A 44 -15.22 11.00 -9.00
C ASN A 44 -14.17 12.14 -9.03
N ASN A 45 -14.14 13.01 -8.03
CA ASN A 45 -13.26 14.17 -8.04
C ASN A 45 -11.85 13.78 -7.60
N LEU A 46 -10.86 14.43 -8.21
CA LEU A 46 -9.45 14.32 -7.86
C LEU A 46 -9.25 14.85 -6.42
N ILE A 47 -8.57 14.08 -5.59
CA ILE A 47 -8.06 14.50 -4.29
C ILE A 47 -6.79 15.28 -4.57
N ILE A 48 -7.00 16.56 -4.80
CA ILE A 48 -5.97 17.57 -5.04
C ILE A 48 -5.79 18.31 -3.72
N ASP A 49 -4.58 18.80 -3.50
CA ASP A 49 -4.23 19.81 -2.52
C ASP A 49 -3.53 20.89 -3.36
N SER A 50 -4.32 21.85 -3.82
CA SER A 50 -3.95 22.77 -4.90
C SER A 50 -2.96 23.83 -4.44
N ASP A 51 -3.01 24.23 -3.17
CA ASP A 51 -2.16 25.24 -2.55
C ASP A 51 -1.10 24.69 -1.58
N LEU A 52 -1.10 23.37 -1.35
CA LEU A 52 -0.09 22.61 -0.61
C LEU A 52 -0.03 22.97 0.88
N ASP A 53 -1.19 23.25 1.46
CA ASP A 53 -1.33 23.67 2.84
C ASP A 53 -1.59 22.47 3.81
N GLY A 54 -1.90 21.31 3.24
CA GLY A 54 -2.15 20.06 3.95
C GLY A 54 -3.62 19.64 4.02
N LEU A 55 -4.55 20.44 3.51
CA LEU A 55 -5.93 20.04 3.26
C LEU A 55 -6.12 19.63 1.81
N THR A 56 -7.08 18.74 1.57
CA THR A 56 -7.47 18.42 0.18
C THR A 56 -8.53 19.41 -0.27
N ASP A 57 -8.51 19.86 -1.53
CA ASP A 57 -9.48 20.79 -2.13
C ASP A 57 -10.94 20.45 -1.79
N LEU A 58 -11.29 19.16 -1.75
CA LEU A 58 -12.63 18.71 -1.37
C LEU A 58 -12.88 18.73 0.14
N GLY A 59 -11.87 18.45 0.96
CA GLY A 59 -11.95 18.63 2.40
C GLY A 59 -12.15 20.09 2.77
N GLU A 60 -11.45 20.98 2.07
CA GLU A 60 -11.62 22.42 2.17
C GLU A 60 -13.02 22.85 1.77
N GLU A 61 -13.50 22.44 0.59
CA GLU A 61 -14.82 22.84 0.08
C GLU A 61 -15.99 22.24 0.90
N GLN A 62 -15.87 21.00 1.38
CA GLN A 62 -17.00 20.27 2.00
C GLN A 62 -16.99 20.25 3.53
N ILE A 63 -15.83 20.35 4.18
CA ILE A 63 -15.72 20.27 5.65
C ILE A 63 -15.39 21.63 6.24
N PHE A 64 -14.30 22.23 5.78
CA PHE A 64 -13.69 23.38 6.46
C PHE A 64 -14.20 24.73 5.93
N GLY A 65 -14.74 24.74 4.71
CA GLY A 65 -15.24 25.94 4.03
C GLY A 65 -14.14 26.88 3.55
N THR A 66 -12.91 26.39 3.39
CA THR A 66 -11.71 27.14 3.02
C THR A 66 -11.53 27.23 1.50
N ASP A 67 -10.72 28.18 1.04
CA ASP A 67 -10.41 28.39 -0.37
C ASP A 67 -9.21 27.54 -0.79
N LYS A 68 -9.50 26.45 -1.51
CA LYS A 68 -8.50 25.51 -2.06
C LYS A 68 -7.35 26.06 -2.89
N LEU A 69 -7.42 27.32 -3.32
CA LEU A 69 -6.33 27.96 -4.08
C LEU A 69 -5.55 28.96 -3.23
N ASN A 70 -5.90 29.10 -1.95
CA ASN A 70 -5.34 30.06 -1.04
C ASN A 70 -5.01 29.36 0.29
N PRO A 71 -3.73 29.10 0.59
CA PRO A 71 -3.34 28.28 1.71
C PRO A 71 -3.62 28.92 3.09
N ASP A 72 -4.22 30.11 3.14
CA ASP A 72 -4.53 30.93 4.32
C ASP A 72 -5.81 31.72 4.00
N THR A 73 -6.98 31.09 4.20
CA THR A 73 -8.25 31.60 3.71
C THR A 73 -8.67 32.91 4.38
N ASP A 74 -8.41 33.05 5.67
CA ASP A 74 -8.80 34.24 6.43
C ASP A 74 -7.72 35.34 6.48
N GLY A 75 -6.52 35.03 5.99
CA GLY A 75 -5.45 35.99 5.75
C GLY A 75 -4.71 36.42 7.02
N ASP A 76 -4.69 35.58 8.05
CA ASP A 76 -4.04 35.88 9.33
C ASP A 76 -2.56 35.46 9.40
N GLY A 77 -2.09 34.72 8.38
CA GLY A 77 -0.72 34.24 8.22
C GLY A 77 -0.48 32.78 8.64
N ILE A 78 -1.51 32.08 9.13
CA ILE A 78 -1.52 30.65 9.44
C ILE A 78 -2.17 29.90 8.28
N PHE A 79 -1.67 28.70 7.96
CA PHE A 79 -2.29 27.92 6.90
C PHE A 79 -3.54 27.19 7.39
N ASP A 80 -4.55 27.05 6.54
CA ASP A 80 -5.84 26.45 6.91
C ASP A 80 -5.65 25.02 7.46
N GLY A 81 -4.78 24.24 6.82
CA GLY A 81 -4.41 22.90 7.27
C GLY A 81 -3.73 22.89 8.63
N VAL A 82 -2.92 23.88 8.96
CA VAL A 82 -2.29 24.01 10.28
C VAL A 82 -3.34 24.32 11.33
N GLU A 83 -4.31 25.17 11.00
CA GLU A 83 -5.38 25.54 11.91
C GLU A 83 -6.30 24.36 12.23
N VAL A 84 -6.75 23.65 11.20
CA VAL A 84 -7.55 22.43 11.34
C VAL A 84 -6.85 21.40 12.22
N VAL A 85 -5.55 21.18 11.97
CA VAL A 85 -4.72 20.23 12.75
C VAL A 85 -4.63 20.62 14.22
N ASN A 86 -4.60 21.93 14.52
CA ASN A 86 -4.50 22.44 15.89
C ASN A 86 -5.87 22.72 16.52
N HIS A 87 -6.96 22.26 15.90
CA HIS A 87 -8.33 22.47 16.36
C HIS A 87 -8.73 23.95 16.47
N SER A 88 -8.13 24.80 15.63
CA SER A 88 -8.48 26.21 15.46
C SER A 88 -9.40 26.38 14.23
N ASN A 89 -9.84 27.61 13.94
CA ASN A 89 -10.82 27.85 12.88
C ASN A 89 -10.18 28.59 11.69
N PRO A 90 -10.02 27.93 10.52
CA PRO A 90 -9.37 28.48 9.33
C PRO A 90 -10.15 29.59 8.60
N LEU A 91 -11.33 29.95 9.12
CA LEU A 91 -12.17 31.02 8.58
C LEU A 91 -12.27 32.22 9.53
N ASN A 92 -11.44 32.27 10.57
CA ASN A 92 -11.49 33.30 11.57
C ASN A 92 -10.10 33.79 11.96
N ALA A 93 -9.71 34.93 11.39
CA ALA A 93 -8.42 35.59 11.61
C ALA A 93 -8.12 36.02 13.06
N ILE A 94 -9.07 35.83 13.99
CA ILE A 94 -8.94 36.10 15.44
C ILE A 94 -9.19 34.80 16.25
N SER A 95 -8.99 33.65 15.62
CA SER A 95 -8.98 32.34 16.27
C SER A 95 -8.02 32.36 17.48
N PRO A 96 -8.26 31.58 18.56
CA PRO A 96 -7.45 31.63 19.78
C PRO A 96 -5.94 31.49 19.49
N MET A 97 -5.61 30.71 18.44
CA MET A 97 -4.26 30.54 17.94
C MET A 97 -3.69 31.84 17.36
N ALA A 98 -4.41 32.50 16.44
CA ALA A 98 -4.08 33.81 15.85
C ALA A 98 -3.76 34.88 16.91
N THR A 99 -4.59 34.93 17.96
CA THR A 99 -4.41 35.91 19.05
C THR A 99 -3.17 35.60 19.90
N GLU A 100 -2.85 34.33 20.15
CA GLU A 100 -1.64 33.92 20.88
C GLU A 100 -0.36 34.22 20.08
N ILE A 101 -0.41 34.07 18.75
CA ILE A 101 0.69 34.35 17.83
C ILE A 101 1.00 35.84 17.75
N ILE A 102 -0.03 36.67 17.59
CA ILE A 102 0.10 38.13 17.44
C ILE A 102 0.58 38.78 18.75
N THR A 103 0.20 38.24 19.91
CA THR A 103 0.46 38.91 21.21
C THR A 103 1.75 38.47 21.90
N ASN A 104 2.23 37.24 21.71
CA ASN A 104 3.34 36.71 22.51
C ASN A 104 4.70 36.62 21.81
N ASN A 105 4.88 37.24 20.63
CA ASN A 105 6.10 37.06 19.84
C ASN A 105 6.39 35.55 19.72
N ALA A 106 5.31 34.77 19.59
CA ALA A 106 5.33 33.33 19.71
C ALA A 106 6.30 32.85 18.65
N LYS A 107 7.33 32.11 19.08
CA LYS A 107 8.15 31.30 18.18
C LYS A 107 7.18 30.66 17.20
N VAL A 108 7.28 31.10 15.95
CA VAL A 108 6.79 30.49 14.72
C VAL A 108 5.79 29.40 15.05
N VAL A 109 4.49 29.66 14.86
CA VAL A 109 3.50 28.58 14.71
C VAL A 109 4.21 27.46 13.99
N ASP A 110 4.46 26.35 14.67
CA ASP A 110 5.14 25.25 14.04
C ASP A 110 4.17 24.80 12.96
N ARG A 111 4.39 25.31 11.74
CA ARG A 111 3.81 24.84 10.49
C ARG A 111 4.35 23.42 10.36
N GLU A 112 3.78 22.50 11.13
CA GLU A 112 4.12 21.10 11.00
C GLU A 112 3.60 20.68 9.65
N VAL A 113 4.49 20.74 8.66
CA VAL A 113 4.31 20.14 7.35
C VAL A 113 3.72 18.76 7.59
N PRO A 114 2.65 18.34 6.88
CA PRO A 114 1.99 17.05 7.07
C PRO A 114 2.89 15.92 6.53
N TRP A 115 4.05 15.74 7.16
CA TRP A 115 5.12 14.86 6.72
C TRP A 115 4.63 13.42 6.62
N ALA A 116 3.73 13.02 7.54
CA ALA A 116 3.15 11.68 7.56
C ALA A 116 2.40 11.38 6.26
N TRP A 117 1.59 12.34 5.79
CA TRP A 117 0.87 12.23 4.53
C TRP A 117 1.81 12.05 3.34
N TYR A 118 2.85 12.89 3.22
CA TYR A 118 3.83 12.78 2.14
C TYR A 118 4.63 11.46 2.22
N VAL A 119 5.02 11.04 3.42
CA VAL A 119 5.77 9.80 3.65
C VAL A 119 4.91 8.58 3.31
N VAL A 120 3.66 8.52 3.74
CA VAL A 120 2.72 7.44 3.42
C VAL A 120 2.52 7.33 1.91
N ARG A 121 2.28 8.46 1.24
CA ARG A 121 2.07 8.48 -0.21
C ARG A 121 3.34 8.06 -0.97
N ALA A 122 4.48 8.67 -0.66
CA ALA A 122 5.75 8.37 -1.33
C ALA A 122 6.20 6.91 -1.09
N SER A 123 6.10 6.42 0.14
CA SER A 123 6.46 5.03 0.45
C SER A 123 5.51 4.03 -0.21
N GLY A 124 4.23 4.36 -0.39
CA GLY A 124 3.27 3.56 -1.16
C GLY A 124 3.70 3.41 -2.63
N PHE A 125 4.02 4.53 -3.29
CA PHE A 125 4.53 4.52 -4.67
C PHE A 125 5.85 3.76 -4.81
N VAL A 126 6.80 4.01 -3.92
CA VAL A 126 8.11 3.33 -3.92
C VAL A 126 7.92 1.84 -3.71
N SER A 127 7.10 1.43 -2.73
CA SER A 127 6.77 0.02 -2.48
C SER A 127 6.18 -0.65 -3.72
N PHE A 128 5.21 0.01 -4.37
CA PHE A 128 4.58 -0.52 -5.59
C PHE A 128 5.58 -0.65 -6.75
N ALA A 129 6.40 0.37 -6.99
CA ALA A 129 7.42 0.33 -8.04
C ALA A 129 8.43 -0.81 -7.79
N LEU A 130 8.85 -1.02 -6.54
CA LEU A 130 9.71 -2.12 -6.15
C LEU A 130 9.00 -3.47 -6.35
N LEU A 131 7.72 -3.60 -5.97
CA LEU A 131 6.94 -4.83 -6.19
C LEU A 131 6.78 -5.15 -7.69
N TRP A 132 6.55 -4.13 -8.53
CA TRP A 132 6.56 -4.29 -9.99
C TRP A 132 7.90 -4.83 -10.48
N TRP A 133 9.02 -4.28 -9.98
CA TRP A 133 10.37 -4.77 -10.30
C TRP A 133 10.64 -6.20 -9.81
N VAL A 134 10.11 -6.58 -8.63
CA VAL A 134 10.17 -7.95 -8.12
C VAL A 134 9.50 -8.92 -9.08
N MET A 135 8.30 -8.57 -9.55
CA MET A 135 7.53 -9.39 -10.49
C MET A 135 8.24 -9.48 -11.85
N PHE A 136 8.71 -8.36 -12.38
CA PHE A 136 9.44 -8.30 -13.65
C PHE A 136 10.72 -9.15 -13.62
N THR A 137 11.57 -8.98 -12.60
CA THR A 137 12.81 -9.75 -12.44
C THR A 137 12.53 -11.24 -12.19
N GLY A 138 11.45 -11.58 -11.48
CA GLY A 138 11.00 -12.96 -11.30
C GLY A 138 10.59 -13.64 -12.62
N LEU A 139 9.94 -12.89 -13.52
CA LEU A 139 9.59 -13.34 -14.87
C LEU A 139 10.82 -13.42 -15.78
N ALA A 140 11.75 -12.48 -15.68
CA ALA A 140 12.94 -12.41 -16.53
C ALA A 140 13.85 -13.65 -16.39
N ILE A 141 13.92 -14.26 -15.20
CA ILE A 141 14.64 -15.52 -14.96
C ILE A 141 14.05 -16.69 -15.79
N ARG A 142 12.80 -16.58 -16.24
CA ARG A 142 12.02 -17.69 -16.82
C ARG A 142 11.66 -17.46 -18.28
N THR A 143 11.53 -16.21 -18.72
CA THR A 143 11.06 -15.86 -20.07
C THR A 143 12.24 -15.82 -21.06
N PRO A 144 12.23 -16.62 -22.13
CA PRO A 144 13.37 -16.71 -23.07
C PRO A 144 13.81 -15.39 -23.68
N ILE A 145 12.87 -14.50 -24.02
CA ILE A 145 13.16 -13.18 -24.59
C ILE A 145 13.89 -12.31 -23.56
N LEU A 146 13.41 -12.28 -22.31
CA LEU A 146 13.99 -11.45 -21.26
C LEU A 146 15.37 -11.93 -20.83
N LYS A 147 15.65 -13.25 -20.89
CA LYS A 147 16.99 -13.81 -20.65
C LYS A 147 18.06 -13.31 -21.60
N LYS A 148 17.67 -12.86 -22.81
CA LYS A 148 18.60 -12.26 -23.78
C LYS A 148 18.95 -10.82 -23.44
N ILE A 149 18.15 -10.17 -22.61
CA ILE A 149 18.29 -8.76 -22.22
C ILE A 149 18.97 -8.66 -20.86
N ILE A 150 18.53 -9.48 -19.89
CA ILE A 150 19.02 -9.49 -18.53
C ILE A 150 19.46 -10.91 -18.18
N GLU A 151 20.71 -11.04 -17.75
CA GLU A 151 21.26 -12.33 -17.33
C GLU A 151 20.47 -12.91 -16.14
N PRO A 152 20.16 -14.22 -16.14
CA PRO A 152 19.36 -14.83 -15.08
C PRO A 152 19.94 -14.65 -13.68
N GLU A 153 21.27 -14.61 -13.55
CA GLU A 153 21.95 -14.42 -12.27
C GLU A 153 21.72 -13.00 -11.71
N TYR A 154 21.93 -11.98 -12.54
CA TYR A 154 21.65 -10.60 -12.17
C TYR A 154 20.17 -10.41 -11.83
N SER A 155 19.26 -10.95 -12.66
CA SER A 155 17.83 -10.91 -12.39
C SER A 155 17.46 -11.58 -11.06
N MET A 156 18.08 -12.71 -10.72
CA MET A 156 17.86 -13.39 -9.44
C MET A 156 18.41 -12.59 -8.26
N SER A 157 19.58 -11.95 -8.40
CA SER A 157 20.15 -11.08 -7.37
C SER A 157 19.23 -9.87 -7.10
N MET A 158 18.82 -9.18 -8.17
CA MET A 158 17.89 -8.05 -8.10
C MET A 158 16.55 -8.46 -7.49
N HIS A 159 15.95 -9.57 -7.95
CA HIS A 159 14.69 -10.08 -7.39
C HIS A 159 14.77 -10.24 -5.87
N ARG A 160 15.87 -10.79 -5.34
CA ARG A 160 16.06 -10.98 -3.89
C ARG A 160 16.21 -9.66 -3.15
N TRP A 161 17.04 -8.76 -3.66
CA TRP A 161 17.33 -7.49 -2.99
C TRP A 161 16.11 -6.57 -2.99
N VAL A 162 15.48 -6.39 -4.15
CA VAL A 162 14.28 -5.53 -4.32
C VAL A 162 13.09 -6.07 -3.53
N SER A 163 12.94 -7.38 -3.38
CA SER A 163 11.85 -7.98 -2.57
C SER A 163 11.87 -7.50 -1.11
N VAL A 164 13.05 -7.38 -0.51
CA VAL A 164 13.20 -6.91 0.88
C VAL A 164 12.91 -5.41 0.98
N GLN A 165 13.27 -4.63 -0.04
CA GLN A 165 12.96 -3.20 -0.07
C GLN A 165 11.45 -2.96 -0.23
N ALA A 166 10.77 -3.73 -1.08
CA ALA A 166 9.34 -3.61 -1.28
C ALA A 166 8.56 -3.77 0.04
N ILE A 167 8.86 -4.81 0.83
CA ILE A 167 8.19 -5.00 2.14
C ILE A 167 8.56 -3.91 3.15
N PHE A 168 9.80 -3.41 3.12
CA PHE A 168 10.22 -2.32 4.00
C PHE A 168 9.41 -1.05 3.74
N PHE A 169 9.27 -0.64 2.48
CA PHE A 169 8.46 0.52 2.13
C PHE A 169 6.95 0.26 2.29
N ALA A 170 6.47 -0.97 2.09
CA ALA A 170 5.08 -1.32 2.42
C ALA A 170 4.79 -1.15 3.92
N MET A 171 5.75 -1.50 4.79
CA MET A 171 5.62 -1.29 6.23
C MET A 171 5.59 0.21 6.57
N ILE A 172 6.45 1.03 5.96
CA ILE A 172 6.43 2.50 6.14
C ILE A 172 5.09 3.07 5.67
N HIS A 173 4.58 2.62 4.53
CA HIS A 173 3.29 3.04 3.99
C HIS A 173 2.14 2.75 4.96
N GLY A 174 2.03 1.52 5.46
CA GLY A 174 0.98 1.15 6.41
C GLY A 174 1.16 1.81 7.78
N ALA A 175 2.33 1.69 8.39
CA ALA A 175 2.59 2.23 9.73
C ALA A 175 2.59 3.77 9.77
N GLY A 176 2.92 4.43 8.65
CA GLY A 176 2.88 5.87 8.51
C GLY A 176 1.47 6.45 8.68
N LEU A 177 0.42 5.68 8.35
CA LEU A 177 -0.97 6.10 8.55
C LEU A 177 -1.31 6.37 10.02
N MET A 178 -0.58 5.76 10.95
CA MET A 178 -0.76 5.99 12.40
C MET A 178 -0.28 7.37 12.85
N PHE A 179 0.48 8.06 12.02
CA PHE A 179 1.02 9.40 12.28
C PHE A 179 0.30 10.47 11.45
N ASP A 180 -0.64 10.06 10.59
CA ASP A 180 -1.45 10.98 9.81
C ASP A 180 -2.49 11.64 10.72
N LYS A 181 -2.43 12.98 10.82
CA LYS A 181 -3.28 13.75 11.73
C LYS A 181 -4.72 13.90 11.24
N PHE A 182 -4.98 13.65 9.96
CA PHE A 182 -6.30 13.80 9.36
C PHE A 182 -7.11 12.51 9.46
N MET A 183 -6.51 11.38 9.07
CA MET A 183 -7.18 10.09 9.04
C MET A 183 -7.09 9.34 10.38
N GLN A 184 -6.05 9.60 11.19
CA GLN A 184 -5.87 9.08 12.55
C GLN A 184 -6.05 7.57 12.71
N PHE A 185 -5.44 6.77 11.82
CA PHE A 185 -5.55 5.31 11.88
C PHE A 185 -4.96 4.75 13.18
N GLY A 186 -5.75 3.95 13.90
CA GLY A 186 -5.28 3.18 15.03
C GLY A 186 -4.40 1.99 14.63
N PHE A 187 -3.66 1.44 15.59
CA PHE A 187 -2.81 0.25 15.36
C PHE A 187 -3.61 -0.93 14.80
N ALA A 188 -4.82 -1.16 15.31
CA ALA A 188 -5.67 -2.24 14.83
C ALA A 188 -6.14 -2.01 13.40
N GLU A 189 -6.45 -0.77 13.01
CA GLU A 189 -6.93 -0.43 11.67
C GLU A 189 -5.85 -0.58 10.59
N VAL A 190 -4.58 -0.44 10.97
CA VAL A 190 -3.44 -0.66 10.06
C VAL A 190 -3.11 -2.14 9.88
N PHE A 191 -3.25 -2.95 10.92
CA PHE A 191 -2.74 -4.33 10.90
C PHE A 191 -3.82 -5.40 10.94
N VAL A 192 -5.08 -5.07 11.17
CA VAL A 192 -6.20 -6.02 11.27
C VAL A 192 -7.21 -5.73 10.16
N PRO A 193 -7.47 -6.69 9.25
CA PRO A 193 -8.44 -6.51 8.17
C PRO A 193 -9.82 -6.12 8.69
N PHE A 194 -10.54 -5.27 7.93
CA PHE A 194 -11.93 -4.86 8.18
C PHE A 194 -12.20 -4.02 9.44
N VAL A 195 -11.18 -3.64 10.22
CA VAL A 195 -11.36 -2.83 11.44
C VAL A 195 -11.48 -1.32 11.17
N SER A 196 -10.85 -0.85 10.09
CA SER A 196 -10.87 0.57 9.67
C SER A 196 -12.27 1.07 9.36
N ASP A 197 -12.63 2.26 9.85
CA ASP A 197 -13.85 2.97 9.41
C ASP A 197 -13.76 3.47 7.97
N PHE A 198 -12.55 3.77 7.52
CA PHE A 198 -12.32 4.22 6.16
C PHE A 198 -12.25 3.03 5.20
N LYS A 199 -13.26 2.88 4.33
CA LYS A 199 -13.31 1.91 3.22
C LYS A 199 -12.77 0.52 3.63
N PRO A 200 -13.37 -0.16 4.62
CA PRO A 200 -12.82 -1.32 5.32
C PRO A 200 -12.36 -2.45 4.39
N GLU A 201 -13.13 -2.70 3.34
CA GLU A 201 -12.86 -3.77 2.36
C GLU A 201 -11.60 -3.50 1.54
N LEU A 202 -11.39 -2.24 1.12
CA LEU A 202 -10.24 -1.84 0.32
C LEU A 202 -8.96 -1.74 1.16
N VAL A 203 -9.09 -1.28 2.41
CA VAL A 203 -7.99 -1.32 3.40
C VAL A 203 -7.61 -2.78 3.69
N ALA A 204 -8.58 -3.67 3.87
CA ALA A 204 -8.34 -5.10 4.08
C ALA A 204 -7.54 -5.74 2.93
N LEU A 205 -7.77 -5.35 1.67
CA LEU A 205 -6.94 -5.81 0.54
C LEU A 205 -5.47 -5.45 0.69
N GLY A 206 -5.17 -4.24 1.17
CA GLY A 206 -3.80 -3.79 1.46
C GLY A 206 -3.15 -4.63 2.56
N ILE A 207 -3.89 -4.90 3.64
CA ILE A 207 -3.43 -5.72 4.78
C ILE A 207 -3.17 -7.17 4.33
N PHE A 208 -4.08 -7.78 3.56
CA PHE A 208 -3.87 -9.11 3.00
C PHE A 208 -2.66 -9.15 2.05
N GLY A 209 -2.45 -8.09 1.26
CA GLY A 209 -1.25 -7.91 0.46
C GLY A 209 0.01 -7.92 1.30
N PHE A 210 0.05 -7.12 2.36
CA PHE A 210 1.18 -7.06 3.27
C PHE A 210 1.47 -8.41 3.94
N TYR A 211 0.44 -9.13 4.40
CA TYR A 211 0.59 -10.49 4.93
C TYR A 211 1.16 -11.45 3.90
N LEU A 212 0.67 -11.43 2.66
CA LEU A 212 1.20 -12.27 1.59
C LEU A 212 2.66 -11.92 1.26
N MET A 213 3.06 -10.65 1.29
CA MET A 213 4.47 -10.26 1.14
C MET A 213 5.35 -10.91 2.21
N ILE A 214 4.94 -10.85 3.49
CA ILE A 214 5.64 -11.49 4.59
C ILE A 214 5.76 -13.00 4.35
N ILE A 215 4.64 -13.67 4.04
CA ILE A 215 4.60 -15.12 3.80
C ILE A 215 5.54 -15.52 2.66
N LEU A 216 5.51 -14.79 1.54
CA LEU A 216 6.33 -15.07 0.36
C LEU A 216 7.83 -14.89 0.63
N ILE A 217 8.19 -13.83 1.38
CA ILE A 217 9.59 -13.56 1.74
C ILE A 217 10.09 -14.61 2.73
N LEU A 218 9.33 -14.91 3.79
CA LEU A 218 9.73 -15.89 4.82
C LEU A 218 9.86 -17.30 4.21
N THR A 219 8.88 -17.74 3.41
CA THR A 219 8.98 -19.04 2.74
C THR A 219 10.16 -19.11 1.78
N SER A 220 10.49 -18.03 1.09
CA SER A 220 11.62 -17.99 0.15
C SER A 220 12.98 -17.91 0.86
N TYR A 221 13.06 -17.21 1.99
CA TYR A 221 14.24 -17.17 2.85
C TYR A 221 14.53 -18.54 3.47
N PHE A 222 13.49 -19.23 3.96
CA PHE A 222 13.59 -20.55 4.56
C PHE A 222 13.41 -21.71 3.57
N ARG A 223 13.55 -21.47 2.26
CA ARG A 223 13.28 -22.48 1.22
C ARG A 223 14.04 -23.79 1.40
N ASN A 224 15.24 -23.75 2.00
CA ASN A 224 16.06 -24.94 2.24
C ASN A 224 15.51 -25.86 3.34
N HIS A 225 14.48 -25.40 4.07
CA HIS A 225 13.77 -26.16 5.10
C HIS A 225 12.36 -26.59 4.67
N LEU A 226 11.96 -26.25 3.45
CA LEU A 226 10.65 -26.58 2.88
C LEU A 226 10.85 -27.56 1.72
N SER A 227 9.85 -28.39 1.46
CA SER A 227 9.84 -29.15 0.21
C SER A 227 9.71 -28.17 -0.96
N PHE A 228 10.36 -28.50 -2.08
CA PHE A 228 10.29 -27.66 -3.28
C PHE A 228 8.85 -27.44 -3.75
N GLY A 229 7.99 -28.46 -3.62
CA GLY A 229 6.57 -28.37 -3.98
C GLY A 229 5.81 -27.36 -3.13
N VAL A 230 5.98 -27.40 -1.81
CA VAL A 230 5.32 -26.46 -0.88
C VAL A 230 5.81 -25.03 -1.11
N TRP A 231 7.13 -24.82 -1.15
CA TRP A 231 7.69 -23.50 -1.44
C TRP A 231 7.15 -22.96 -2.77
N ARG A 232 7.14 -23.79 -3.81
CA ARG A 232 6.66 -23.38 -5.13
C ARG A 232 5.17 -23.06 -5.13
N PHE A 233 4.35 -23.86 -4.46
CA PHE A 233 2.91 -23.62 -4.33
C PHE A 233 2.64 -22.29 -3.64
N VAL A 234 3.23 -22.05 -2.46
CA VAL A 234 3.08 -20.79 -1.75
C VAL A 234 3.60 -19.64 -2.59
N HIS A 235 4.77 -19.81 -3.22
CA HIS A 235 5.35 -18.76 -4.04
C HIS A 235 4.46 -18.37 -5.22
N TYR A 236 3.59 -19.26 -5.76
CA TYR A 236 2.63 -18.90 -6.82
C TYR A 236 1.58 -17.87 -6.40
N PHE A 237 1.33 -17.69 -5.11
CA PHE A 237 0.46 -16.62 -4.61
C PHE A 237 1.03 -15.21 -4.88
N ASN A 238 2.26 -15.08 -5.38
CA ASN A 238 2.78 -13.81 -5.90
C ASN A 238 1.84 -13.15 -6.94
N ILE A 239 1.12 -13.94 -7.75
CA ILE A 239 0.18 -13.41 -8.75
C ILE A 239 -1.04 -12.81 -8.07
N VAL A 240 -1.54 -13.48 -7.03
CA VAL A 240 -2.67 -12.99 -6.21
C VAL A 240 -2.25 -11.71 -5.48
N LEU A 241 -1.08 -11.73 -4.81
CA LEU A 241 -0.49 -10.55 -4.18
C LEU A 241 -0.45 -9.37 -5.16
N TYR A 242 0.11 -9.58 -6.35
CA TYR A 242 0.23 -8.50 -7.33
C TYR A 242 -1.14 -7.96 -7.75
N ALA A 243 -2.11 -8.84 -8.01
CA ALA A 243 -3.46 -8.44 -8.37
C ALA A 243 -4.15 -7.63 -7.27
N ILE A 244 -4.09 -8.08 -6.01
CA ILE A 244 -4.71 -7.34 -4.90
C ILE A 244 -4.03 -6.01 -4.65
N THR A 245 -2.70 -5.90 -4.79
CA THR A 245 -2.00 -4.62 -4.66
C THR A 245 -2.37 -3.65 -5.78
N VAL A 246 -2.51 -4.13 -7.03
CA VAL A 246 -2.99 -3.31 -8.16
C VAL A 246 -4.41 -2.81 -7.92
N VAL A 247 -5.31 -3.68 -7.47
CA VAL A 247 -6.70 -3.30 -7.14
C VAL A 247 -6.74 -2.31 -5.98
N HIS A 248 -5.99 -2.57 -4.91
CA HIS A 248 -5.86 -1.67 -3.76
C HIS A 248 -5.36 -0.28 -4.19
N ALA A 249 -4.30 -0.22 -5.00
CA ALA A 249 -3.78 1.04 -5.51
C ALA A 249 -4.81 1.77 -6.40
N LEU A 250 -5.48 1.07 -7.32
CA LEU A 250 -6.46 1.66 -8.24
C LEU A 250 -7.71 2.22 -7.55
N LEU A 251 -8.21 1.53 -6.52
CA LEU A 251 -9.48 1.85 -5.88
C LEU A 251 -9.33 2.76 -4.66
N LEU A 252 -8.20 2.70 -3.96
CA LEU A 252 -7.95 3.49 -2.75
C LEU A 252 -6.97 4.64 -2.98
N GLY A 253 -6.06 4.50 -3.97
CA GLY A 253 -5.05 5.50 -4.26
C GLY A 253 -5.67 6.78 -4.82
N THR A 254 -5.58 7.84 -4.05
CA THR A 254 -6.07 9.18 -4.40
C THR A 254 -5.45 9.69 -5.71
N ASP A 255 -4.17 9.37 -5.94
CA ASP A 255 -3.45 9.71 -7.16
C ASP A 255 -4.00 9.01 -8.43
N MET A 256 -4.70 7.88 -8.29
CA MET A 256 -5.30 7.14 -9.42
C MET A 256 -6.57 7.80 -9.95
N GLN A 257 -7.07 8.83 -9.28
CA GLN A 257 -8.13 9.66 -9.85
C GLN A 257 -7.59 10.47 -11.04
N ASN A 258 -6.30 10.83 -11.05
CA ASN A 258 -5.67 11.55 -12.16
C ASN A 258 -5.57 10.64 -13.39
N GLU A 259 -6.19 11.05 -14.49
CA GLU A 259 -6.29 10.20 -15.68
C GLU A 259 -4.95 9.85 -16.29
N ILE A 260 -4.00 10.80 -16.30
CA ILE A 260 -2.65 10.58 -16.85
C ILE A 260 -1.93 9.54 -15.99
N VAL A 261 -1.93 9.73 -14.67
CA VAL A 261 -1.30 8.80 -13.72
C VAL A 261 -1.94 7.42 -13.81
N ARG A 262 -3.28 7.34 -13.81
CA ARG A 262 -4.05 6.10 -13.94
C ARG A 262 -3.74 5.37 -15.25
N ASN A 263 -3.70 6.08 -16.38
CA ASN A 263 -3.45 5.45 -17.68
C ASN A 263 -2.01 4.94 -17.80
N ILE A 264 -1.02 5.69 -17.30
CA ILE A 264 0.37 5.22 -17.21
C ILE A 264 0.45 3.98 -16.33
N PHE A 265 -0.18 4.04 -15.15
CA PHE A 265 -0.25 2.92 -14.22
C PHE A 265 -0.85 1.68 -14.89
N LEU A 266 -2.02 1.80 -15.53
CA LEU A 266 -2.69 0.70 -16.25
C LEU A 266 -1.83 0.16 -17.40
N ALA A 267 -1.17 1.02 -18.17
CA ALA A 267 -0.32 0.59 -19.28
C ALA A 267 0.89 -0.24 -18.78
N VAL A 268 1.60 0.25 -17.76
CA VAL A 268 2.77 -0.43 -17.17
C VAL A 268 2.37 -1.77 -16.53
N ASN A 269 1.21 -1.82 -15.87
CA ASN A 269 0.66 -3.05 -15.32
C ASN A 269 0.17 -4.02 -16.41
N GLY A 270 -0.41 -3.49 -17.49
CA GLY A 270 -0.85 -4.27 -18.65
C GLY A 270 0.30 -5.01 -19.33
N VAL A 271 1.44 -4.35 -19.50
CA VAL A 271 2.67 -4.99 -20.00
C VAL A 271 3.06 -6.19 -19.12
N LEU A 272 3.07 -6.01 -17.81
CA LEU A 272 3.44 -7.08 -16.89
C LEU A 272 2.42 -8.23 -16.90
N ALA A 273 1.12 -7.91 -16.96
CA ALA A 273 0.05 -8.90 -17.07
C ALA A 273 0.19 -9.75 -18.34
N VAL A 274 0.48 -9.13 -19.49
CA VAL A 274 0.76 -9.85 -20.74
C VAL A 274 1.96 -10.77 -20.59
N LEU A 275 3.06 -10.30 -19.98
CA LEU A 275 4.26 -11.13 -19.74
C LEU A 275 3.95 -12.34 -18.84
N ILE A 276 3.11 -12.16 -17.82
CA ILE A 276 2.66 -13.26 -16.95
C ILE A 276 1.85 -14.29 -17.75
N VAL A 277 0.85 -13.83 -18.51
CA VAL A 277 -0.02 -14.71 -19.33
C VAL A 277 0.80 -15.49 -20.35
N VAL A 278 1.68 -14.81 -21.08
CA VAL A 278 2.58 -15.46 -22.06
C VAL A 278 3.48 -16.49 -21.38
N ASN A 279 4.03 -16.18 -20.19
CA ASN A 279 4.86 -17.12 -19.44
C ASN A 279 4.08 -18.38 -19.01
N ILE A 280 2.83 -18.22 -18.57
CA ILE A 280 1.96 -19.32 -18.18
C ILE A 280 1.59 -20.17 -19.40
N ALA A 281 1.16 -19.55 -20.49
CA ALA A 281 0.77 -20.22 -21.73
C ALA A 281 1.93 -21.05 -22.31
N ALA A 282 3.14 -20.47 -22.39
CA ALA A 282 4.32 -21.17 -22.88
C ALA A 282 4.66 -22.42 -22.06
N ARG A 283 4.40 -22.41 -20.74
CA ARG A 283 4.63 -23.57 -19.87
C ARG A 283 3.59 -24.67 -20.05
N ILE A 284 2.33 -24.30 -20.21
CA ILE A 284 1.25 -25.25 -20.46
C ILE A 284 1.54 -25.98 -21.78
N PHE A 285 1.87 -25.22 -22.83
CA PHE A 285 2.22 -25.77 -24.14
C PHE A 285 3.43 -26.72 -24.09
N HIS A 286 4.53 -26.31 -23.44
CA HIS A 286 5.71 -27.16 -23.28
C HIS A 286 5.44 -28.47 -22.52
N ARG A 287 4.56 -28.43 -21.51
CA ARG A 287 4.15 -29.63 -20.76
C ARG A 287 3.33 -30.58 -21.63
N ALA A 288 2.35 -30.05 -22.37
CA ALA A 288 1.50 -30.83 -23.26
C ALA A 288 2.30 -31.53 -24.36
N LYS A 289 3.28 -30.84 -24.96
CA LYS A 289 4.18 -31.43 -25.94
C LYS A 289 5.00 -32.59 -25.34
N LYS A 290 5.60 -32.39 -24.17
CA LYS A 290 6.38 -33.42 -23.49
C LYS A 290 5.58 -34.67 -23.16
N THR A 291 4.30 -34.53 -22.78
CA THR A 291 3.41 -35.67 -22.52
C THR A 291 2.98 -36.39 -23.79
N GLY A 292 2.81 -35.69 -24.91
CA GLY A 292 2.55 -36.30 -26.22
C GLY A 292 3.73 -37.17 -26.68
N ASP A 293 4.95 -36.63 -26.59
CA ASP A 293 6.18 -37.35 -26.97
C ASP A 293 6.42 -38.63 -26.12
N THR A 294 5.87 -38.71 -24.90
CA THR A 294 5.97 -39.91 -24.04
C THR A 294 4.89 -40.96 -24.28
N VAL A 295 3.83 -40.64 -25.03
CA VAL A 295 2.75 -41.59 -25.36
C VAL A 295 3.00 -42.23 -26.74
N GLU A 296 3.76 -41.57 -27.61
CA GLU A 296 4.14 -42.09 -28.94
C GLU A 296 5.42 -42.94 -28.97
N ASN A 297 6.14 -43.07 -27.84
CA ASN A 297 7.34 -43.93 -27.67
C ASN A 297 7.07 -45.04 -26.65
#